data_AF-A0A8J3D995-F1
#
_entry.id   AF-A0A8J3D995-F1
#
_cell.length_a   1.000
_cell.length_b   1.000
_cell.length_c   1.000
_cell.angle_alpha   90.00
_cell.angle_beta   90.00
_cell.angle_gamma   90.00
#
_symmetry.space_group_name_H-M   'P 1'
#
loop_
_entity.id
_entity.type
_entity.pdbx_description
1 polymer ?
#
loop_
_entity_poly.entity_id
_entity_poly.type
_entity_poly.pdbx_seq_one_letter_code
_entity_poly.pdbx_strand_id
1 'polypeptide(L)'
;MNDETKPNPYIALLRECSLWTDAKGRKLLVWRLWRSLQGPPYKVEHLDLLILDDMAFVRRSYSELVTLINDGRMVYDRDVVEKVIKLPSGVVAV
;
A
#
# COMPACT_ATOMS: atom_id res chain seq x y z
N MET A 1 -28.20 13.15 -8.29
CA MET A 1 -27.76 12.40 -7.09
C MET A 1 -26.25 12.41 -7.11
N ASN A 2 -25.63 13.26 -6.29
CA ASN A 2 -24.18 13.21 -6.10
C ASN A 2 -23.94 12.10 -5.09
N ASP A 3 -23.65 10.89 -5.58
CA ASP A 3 -22.90 9.94 -4.79
C ASP A 3 -21.55 10.60 -4.54
N GLU A 4 -21.41 11.27 -3.40
CA GLU A 4 -20.10 11.63 -2.87
C GLU A 4 -19.36 10.31 -2.67
N THR A 5 -18.57 9.93 -3.66
CA THR A 5 -17.70 8.76 -3.61
C THR A 5 -16.72 9.01 -2.48
N LYS A 6 -17.09 8.60 -1.27
CA LYS A 6 -16.23 8.72 -0.10
C LYS A 6 -14.92 8.02 -0.46
N PRO A 7 -13.77 8.66 -0.26
CA PRO A 7 -12.49 8.08 -0.62
C PRO A 7 -12.35 6.72 0.07
N ASN A 8 -11.90 5.71 -0.69
CA ASN A 8 -11.72 4.37 -0.16
C ASN A 8 -10.80 4.44 1.09
N PRO A 9 -11.26 4.00 2.28
CA PRO A 9 -10.53 4.19 3.52
C PRO A 9 -9.16 3.51 3.52
N TYR A 10 -8.94 2.51 2.65
CA TYR A 10 -7.67 1.80 2.54
C TYR A 10 -6.58 2.59 1.84
N ILE A 11 -6.90 3.66 1.11
CA ILE A 11 -5.87 4.50 0.46
C ILE A 11 -4.87 5.04 1.50
N ALA A 12 -5.34 5.38 2.71
CA ALA A 12 -4.48 5.82 3.81
C ALA A 12 -3.49 4.75 4.30
N LEU A 13 -3.72 3.48 3.96
CA LEU A 13 -2.85 2.35 4.29
C LEU A 13 -1.79 2.07 3.22
N LEU A 14 -1.79 2.79 2.10
CA LEU A 14 -0.82 2.63 1.01
C LEU A 14 0.53 3.28 1.40
N ARG A 15 1.27 2.60 2.26
CA ARG A 15 2.55 3.04 2.85
C ARG A 15 3.57 1.90 2.91
N GLU A 16 4.83 2.19 3.23
CA GLU A 16 5.86 1.14 3.38
C GLU A 16 5.41 0.02 4.33
N CYS A 17 5.80 -1.20 3.98
CA CYS A 17 5.41 -2.45 4.64
C CYS A 17 3.91 -2.76 4.64
N SER A 18 3.10 -2.09 3.83
CA SER A 18 1.70 -2.49 3.61
C SER A 18 1.60 -3.61 2.57
N LEU A 19 0.72 -4.58 2.85
CA LEU A 19 0.51 -5.74 2.00
C LEU A 19 -0.82 -5.63 1.24
N TRP A 20 -0.78 -5.97 -0.04
CA TRP A 20 -1.91 -5.84 -0.95
C TRP A 20 -2.02 -7.08 -1.83
N THR A 21 -3.22 -7.34 -2.31
CA THR A 21 -3.50 -8.39 -3.31
C THR A 21 -4.04 -7.74 -4.56
N ASP A 22 -3.45 -8.01 -5.72
CA ASP A 22 -3.96 -7.51 -6.99
C ASP A 22 -5.11 -8.37 -7.55
N ALA A 23 -5.72 -7.90 -8.64
CA ALA A 23 -6.79 -8.61 -9.33
C ALA A 23 -6.40 -10.01 -9.87
N LYS A 24 -5.11 -10.33 -9.95
CA LYS A 24 -4.61 -11.65 -10.35
C LYS A 24 -4.32 -12.56 -9.14
N GLY A 25 -4.58 -12.09 -7.92
CA GLY A 25 -4.31 -12.81 -6.67
C GLY A 25 -2.87 -12.71 -6.17
N ARG A 26 -2.01 -11.91 -6.83
CA ARG A 26 -0.59 -11.78 -6.45
C ARG A 26 -0.45 -10.90 -5.22
N LYS A 27 0.45 -11.27 -4.32
CA LYS A 27 0.77 -10.49 -3.12
C LYS A 27 1.83 -9.44 -3.44
N LEU A 28 1.53 -8.19 -3.06
CA LEU A 28 2.31 -7.00 -3.31
C LEU A 28 2.67 -6.34 -1.98
N LEU A 29 3.94 -6.32 -1.63
CA LEU A 29 4.45 -5.56 -0.48
C LEU A 29 4.91 -4.19 -0.96
N VAL A 30 4.40 -3.12 -0.36
CA VAL A 30 4.98 -1.79 -0.57
C VAL A 30 6.34 -1.75 0.12
N TRP A 31 7.41 -1.70 -0.67
CA TRP A 31 8.78 -1.71 -0.16
C TRP A 31 9.29 -0.31 0.17
N ARG A 32 9.11 0.64 -0.77
CA ARG A 32 9.65 2.00 -0.64
C ARG A 32 8.72 3.05 -1.24
N LEU A 33 8.66 4.21 -0.60
CA LEU A 33 7.95 5.40 -1.09
C LEU A 33 8.92 6.41 -1.71
N TRP A 34 8.60 6.89 -2.91
CA TRP A 34 9.31 7.98 -3.57
C TRP A 34 8.48 9.26 -3.49
N ARG A 35 9.06 10.29 -2.88
CA ARG A 35 8.43 11.57 -2.63
C ARG A 35 9.04 12.62 -3.52
N SER A 36 8.21 13.56 -4.00
CA SER A 36 8.71 14.73 -4.72
C SER A 36 9.65 15.55 -3.83
N LEU A 37 10.77 16.00 -4.40
CA LEU A 37 11.77 16.83 -3.71
C LEU A 37 11.49 18.34 -3.85
N GLN A 38 10.50 18.75 -4.64
CA GLN A 38 10.17 20.15 -4.88
C GLN A 38 8.83 20.53 -4.26
N GLY A 39 8.87 21.47 -3.30
CA GLY A 39 7.70 22.10 -2.67
C GLY A 39 7.19 21.41 -1.38
N PRO A 40 6.59 22.15 -0.44
CA PRO A 40 5.91 21.57 0.72
C PRO A 40 4.45 21.18 0.40
N PRO A 41 3.90 20.06 0.94
CA PRO A 41 4.55 18.93 1.60
C PRO A 41 4.57 17.66 0.71
N TYR A 42 5.72 17.00 0.64
CA TYR A 42 5.94 15.55 0.46
C TYR A 42 4.82 14.74 -0.24
N LYS A 43 4.51 15.07 -1.49
CA LYS A 43 3.62 14.25 -2.31
C LYS A 43 4.33 12.95 -2.69
N VAL A 44 3.73 11.80 -2.36
CA VAL A 44 4.19 10.50 -2.86
C VAL A 44 3.88 10.46 -4.36
N GLU A 45 4.89 10.32 -5.19
CA GLU A 45 4.73 10.21 -6.64
C GLU A 45 4.70 8.76 -7.08
N HIS A 46 5.61 7.95 -6.52
CA HIS A 46 5.79 6.56 -6.90
C HIS A 46 6.01 5.65 -5.69
N LEU A 47 5.68 4.39 -5.85
CA LEU A 47 5.96 3.32 -4.90
C LEU A 47 6.69 2.20 -5.61
N ASP A 48 7.70 1.63 -4.94
CA ASP A 48 8.28 0.35 -5.31
C ASP A 48 7.51 -0.75 -4.59
N LEU A 49 6.96 -1.69 -5.37
CA LEU A 49 6.23 -2.85 -4.87
C LEU A 49 7.08 -4.11 -5.12
N LEU A 50 7.21 -4.95 -4.11
CA LEU A 50 7.75 -6.30 -4.25
C LEU A 50 6.59 -7.26 -4.50
N ILE A 51 6.60 -7.92 -5.66
CA ILE A 51 5.73 -9.07 -5.94
C ILE A 51 6.33 -10.26 -5.19
N LEU A 52 5.63 -10.78 -4.17
CA LEU A 52 6.21 -11.76 -3.25
C LEU A 52 6.47 -13.12 -3.92
N ASP A 53 5.57 -13.58 -4.79
CA ASP A 53 5.70 -14.88 -5.45
C ASP A 53 6.89 -14.91 -6.43
N ASP A 54 7.11 -13.77 -7.11
CA ASP A 54 8.14 -13.64 -8.15
C ASP A 54 9.45 -13.02 -7.62
N MET A 55 9.45 -12.56 -6.36
CA MET A 55 10.54 -11.75 -5.76
C MET A 55 11.00 -10.58 -6.64
N ALA A 56 10.07 -9.99 -7.40
CA ALA A 56 10.34 -8.98 -8.40
C ALA A 56 9.88 -7.59 -7.95
N PHE A 57 10.69 -6.56 -8.21
CA PHE A 57 10.33 -5.18 -7.92
C PHE A 57 9.64 -4.52 -9.12
N VAL A 58 8.53 -3.84 -8.86
CA VAL A 58 7.83 -3.01 -9.85
C VAL A 58 7.58 -1.62 -9.28
N ARG A 59 7.90 -0.59 -10.07
CA ARG A 59 7.58 0.80 -9.74
C ARG A 59 6.24 1.19 -10.33
N ARG A 60 5.39 1.85 -9.53
CA ARG A 60 4.07 2.32 -9.92
C ARG A 60 3.80 3.72 -9.38
N SER A 61 3.00 4.50 -10.11
CA SER A 61 2.61 5.83 -9.63
C SER A 61 1.59 5.71 -8.50
N TYR A 62 1.65 6.60 -7.53
CA TYR A 62 0.68 6.63 -6.42
C TYR A 62 -0.76 6.75 -6.93
N SER A 63 -0.98 7.60 -7.94
CA SER A 63 -2.30 7.79 -8.56
C SER A 63 -2.84 6.54 -9.22
N GLU A 64 -2.00 5.77 -9.91
CA GLU A 64 -2.40 4.50 -10.53
C GLU A 64 -2.85 3.50 -9.46
N LEU A 65 -2.10 3.37 -8.37
CA LEU A 65 -2.46 2.46 -7.28
C LEU A 65 -3.77 2.90 -6.61
N VAL A 66 -3.99 4.20 -6.41
CA VAL A 66 -5.26 4.74 -5.91
C VAL A 66 -6.43 4.37 -6.81
N THR A 67 -6.28 4.50 -8.13
CA THR A 67 -7.30 4.07 -9.09
C THR A 67 -7.57 2.57 -8.96
N LEU A 68 -6.54 1.72 -8.90
CA LEU A 68 -6.72 0.28 -8.73
C LEU A 68 -7.44 -0.08 -7.43
N ILE A 69 -7.16 0.64 -6.34
CA ILE A 69 -7.83 0.45 -5.04
C ILE A 69 -9.30 0.87 -5.11
N ASN A 70 -9.60 2.02 -5.71
CA ASN A 70 -10.98 2.49 -5.88
C ASN A 70 -11.80 1.56 -6.78
N ASP A 71 -11.17 0.98 -7.80
CA ASP A 71 -11.79 0.01 -8.71
C ASP A 71 -11.89 -1.40 -8.10
N GLY A 72 -11.41 -1.62 -6.88
CA GLY A 72 -11.38 -2.94 -6.23
C GLY A 72 -10.39 -3.94 -6.86
N ARG A 73 -9.52 -3.49 -7.76
CA ARG A 73 -8.48 -4.30 -8.44
C ARG A 73 -7.20 -4.45 -7.62
N MET A 74 -7.12 -3.77 -6.48
CA MET A 74 -6.06 -3.90 -5.50
C MET A 74 -6.68 -3.79 -4.11
N VAL A 75 -6.62 -4.88 -3.35
CA VAL A 75 -7.28 -5.00 -2.04
C VAL A 75 -6.23 -5.08 -0.96
N TYR A 76 -6.43 -4.33 0.12
CA TYR A 76 -5.54 -4.37 1.27
C TYR A 76 -5.64 -5.72 1.98
N ASP A 77 -4.50 -6.37 2.19
CA ASP A 77 -4.42 -7.66 2.85
C ASP A 77 -4.36 -7.46 4.38
N ARG A 78 -5.53 -7.55 5.02
CA ARG A 78 -5.71 -7.33 6.46
C ARG A 78 -5.16 -8.48 7.30
N ASP A 79 -5.18 -9.70 6.78
CA ASP A 79 -4.94 -10.93 7.55
C ASP A 79 -3.48 -11.08 7.99
N VAL A 80 -2.53 -10.55 7.20
CA VAL A 80 -1.11 -10.57 7.56
C VAL A 80 -0.80 -9.49 8.61
N VAL A 81 -1.43 -8.33 8.53
CA VAL A 81 -1.17 -7.21 9.45
C VAL A 81 -1.73 -7.50 10.85
N GLU A 82 -2.88 -8.16 10.97
CA GLU A 82 -3.41 -8.58 12.28
C GLU A 82 -2.61 -9.74 12.92
N LYS A 83 -1.94 -10.57 12.13
CA LYS A 83 -1.05 -11.63 12.63
C LYS A 83 0.34 -11.12 13.01
N VAL A 84 0.84 -10.09 12.34
CA VAL A 84 2.16 -9.48 12.62
C VAL A 84 2.07 -8.37 13.68
N ILE A 85 0.97 -7.62 13.75
CA ILE A 85 0.67 -6.65 14.83
C ILE A 85 -0.11 -7.35 15.96
N LYS A 86 0.37 -8.52 16.36
CA LYS A 86 0.24 -9.03 17.73
C LYS A 86 1.64 -9.32 18.25
N LEU A 87 2.51 -8.30 18.23
CA LEU A 87 3.59 -8.28 19.20
C LEU A 87 2.95 -8.03 20.56
N PRO A 88 3.14 -8.92 21.56
CA PRO A 88 2.76 -8.61 22.92
C PRO A 88 3.48 -7.31 23.29
N SER A 89 2.73 -6.37 23.85
CA SER A 89 3.26 -5.18 24.51
C SER A 89 4.41 -5.57 25.43
N GLY A 90 5.68 -5.44 25.00
CA GLY A 90 6.80 -5.78 25.87
C GLY A 90 8.18 -6.06 25.28
N VAL A 91 8.42 -6.03 23.96
CA VAL A 91 9.78 -6.27 23.44
C VAL A 91 10.34 -5.04 22.74
N VAL A 92 11.30 -4.39 23.41
CA VAL A 92 12.24 -3.44 22.83
C VAL A 92 13.40 -4.26 22.26
N ALA A 93 13.72 -4.10 20.97
CA ALA A 93 14.96 -4.64 20.42
C ALA A 93 16.14 -3.79 20.92
N VAL A 94 17.14 -4.46 21.50
CA VAL A 94 18.39 -3.88 22.03
C VAL A 94 19.22 -3.25 20.92
#